data_AF-A0A2E3UIK6-F1
#
_entry.id   AF-A0A2E3UIK6-F1
#
_cell.length_a   1.000
_cell.length_b   1.000
_cell.length_c   1.000
_cell.angle_alpha   90.00
_cell.angle_beta   90.00
_cell.angle_gamma   90.00
#
_symmetry.space_group_name_H-M   'P 1'
#
loop_
_entity.id
_entity.type
_entity.pdbx_description
1 polymer ?
#
loop_
_entity_poly.entity_id
_entity_poly.type
_entity_poly.pdbx_seq_one_letter_code
_entity_poly.pdbx_strand_id
1 'polypeptide(L)'
;MSIASHRLFSRNDLIGFAVLAAIIFIVLPLALDTFRLNLFGKYLTYAFVALGLVLCWGAGGILSLGQGVFFGLGGYCMAMFLKLEASSPENTAIQSTPGIPDFMDWNQLSALPWWWEPFHSLTFSIVAVVVVPVFFAFIIGVAMFRRRVGGVYFAIITQAIAAIMTILIIGQQGYTGGVNGITDLRTLKGWDIRTDSAKEILYFVNGILLFACLLAAQYIRKSKLGRILIAMRDQEDRVRFSGYDVADFKIFVFCVGAAFAAIGGAMFTLQVGFMSPSFVGIVPSIEMVIYCAVGGRLSILGAVYGALLVNWAKTTFSESFPELWLFGLGALFIAVVMAFPNGLAGVYAEHVAPRIARLLRRGGVDLPTTPDKTPAE
;
A
#
# COMPACT_ATOMS: atom_id res chain seq x y z
N MET A 1 7.30 6.71 -40.34
CA MET A 1 7.29 6.02 -39.04
C MET A 1 7.24 7.09 -37.95
N SER A 2 6.03 7.52 -37.57
CA SER A 2 5.85 8.64 -36.63
C SER A 2 6.16 8.17 -35.21
N ILE A 3 7.19 8.73 -34.59
CA ILE A 3 7.50 8.57 -33.16
C ILE A 3 6.39 9.33 -32.43
N ALA A 4 5.24 8.68 -32.22
CA ALA A 4 4.18 9.23 -31.39
C ALA A 4 4.78 9.54 -30.02
N SER A 5 4.79 10.82 -29.63
CA SER A 5 5.30 11.24 -28.33
C SER A 5 4.55 10.46 -27.24
N HIS A 6 5.22 9.51 -26.59
CA HIS A 6 4.65 8.79 -25.47
C HIS A 6 4.54 9.77 -24.29
N ARG A 7 3.47 10.56 -24.24
CA ARG A 7 3.18 11.42 -23.09
C ARG A 7 2.93 10.50 -21.88
N LEU A 8 3.72 10.72 -20.83
CA LEU A 8 3.59 10.02 -19.54
C LEU A 8 2.20 10.21 -18.92
N PHE A 9 1.58 11.36 -19.17
CA PHE A 9 0.24 11.67 -18.71
C PHE A 9 -0.68 12.03 -19.88
N SER A 10 -1.85 11.41 -19.91
CA SER A 10 -2.97 11.96 -20.69
C SER A 10 -3.60 13.14 -19.95
N ARG A 11 -4.39 13.97 -20.65
CA ARG A 11 -5.11 15.09 -20.02
C ARG A 11 -6.01 14.62 -18.86
N ASN A 12 -6.66 13.46 -19.02
CA ASN A 12 -7.50 12.88 -17.97
C ASN A 12 -6.68 12.40 -16.78
N ASP A 13 -5.48 11.85 -17.01
CA ASP A 13 -4.57 11.47 -15.93
C ASP A 13 -4.16 12.72 -15.11
N LEU A 14 -3.79 13.81 -15.78
CA LEU A 14 -3.43 15.07 -15.10
C LEU A 14 -4.57 15.62 -14.24
N ILE A 15 -5.80 15.62 -14.77
CA ILE A 15 -6.98 16.06 -14.02
C ILE A 15 -7.19 15.16 -12.79
N GLY A 16 -7.11 13.84 -12.95
CA GLY A 16 -7.26 12.89 -11.84
C GLY A 16 -6.22 13.10 -10.74
N PHE A 17 -4.96 13.28 -11.10
CA PHE A 17 -3.89 13.58 -10.15
C PHE A 17 -4.10 14.93 -9.46
N ALA A 18 -4.50 15.97 -10.19
CA ALA A 18 -4.77 17.30 -9.63
C ALA A 18 -5.95 17.28 -8.66
N VAL A 19 -7.03 16.56 -8.99
CA VAL A 19 -8.18 16.40 -8.10
C VAL A 19 -7.80 15.63 -6.84
N LEU A 20 -7.06 14.52 -6.97
CA LEU A 20 -6.58 13.78 -5.80
C LEU A 20 -5.66 14.64 -4.92
N ALA A 21 -4.78 15.44 -5.54
CA ALA A 21 -3.88 16.34 -4.83
C ALA A 21 -4.66 17.43 -4.08
N ALA A 22 -5.64 18.05 -4.74
CA ALA A 22 -6.50 19.03 -4.09
C ALA A 22 -7.26 18.43 -2.90
N ILE A 23 -7.76 17.19 -3.03
CA ILE A 23 -8.44 16.50 -1.93
C ILE A 23 -7.50 16.30 -0.74
N ILE A 24 -6.31 15.74 -0.97
CA ILE A 24 -5.36 15.37 0.10
C ILE A 24 -4.70 16.61 0.71
N PHE A 25 -4.26 17.57 -0.08
CA PHE A 25 -3.43 18.67 0.42
C PHE A 25 -4.22 19.94 0.79
N ILE A 26 -5.47 20.07 0.33
CA ILE A 26 -6.26 21.29 0.53
C ILE A 26 -7.59 20.95 1.22
N VAL A 27 -8.41 20.07 0.63
CA VAL A 27 -9.77 19.83 1.14
C VAL A 27 -9.74 19.15 2.50
N LEU A 28 -9.01 18.04 2.66
CA LEU A 28 -9.00 17.29 3.93
C LEU A 28 -8.41 18.12 5.09
N PRO A 29 -7.24 18.79 4.96
CA PRO A 29 -6.71 19.62 6.04
C PRO A 29 -7.60 20.80 6.42
N LEU A 30 -8.31 21.40 5.46
CA LEU A 30 -9.21 22.54 5.74
C LEU A 30 -10.58 22.11 6.29
N ALA A 31 -11.03 20.90 5.98
CA ALA A 31 -12.37 20.43 6.35
C ALA A 31 -12.41 19.59 7.64
N LEU A 32 -11.28 19.03 8.08
CA LEU A 32 -11.23 18.09 9.19
C LEU A 32 -10.46 18.66 10.39
N ASP A 33 -10.90 18.32 11.60
CA ASP A 33 -10.13 18.54 12.83
C ASP A 33 -8.89 17.62 12.87
N THR A 34 -7.95 17.94 13.76
CA THR A 34 -6.67 17.23 13.88
C THR A 34 -6.83 15.71 14.11
N PHE A 35 -7.82 15.29 14.90
CA PHE A 35 -8.05 13.87 15.17
C PHE A 35 -8.52 13.15 13.90
N ARG A 36 -9.50 13.70 13.20
CA ARG A 36 -9.98 13.15 11.93
C ARG A 36 -8.91 13.21 10.83
N LEU A 37 -8.12 14.29 10.77
CA LEU A 37 -7.01 14.40 9.83
C LEU A 37 -5.96 13.31 10.06
N ASN A 38 -5.65 13.01 11.32
CA ASN A 38 -4.75 11.91 11.67
C ASN A 38 -5.33 10.53 11.26
N LEU A 39 -6.63 10.30 11.46
CA LEU A 39 -7.30 9.10 10.95
C LEU A 39 -7.17 8.98 9.42
N PHE A 40 -7.35 10.06 8.68
CA PHE A 40 -7.12 10.07 7.24
C PHE A 40 -5.64 9.86 6.88
N GLY A 41 -4.71 10.36 7.69
CA GLY A 41 -3.29 10.04 7.60
C GLY A 41 -3.04 8.54 7.66
N LYS A 42 -3.65 7.84 8.64
CA LYS A 42 -3.63 6.38 8.74
C LYS A 42 -4.28 5.71 7.51
N TYR A 43 -5.35 6.26 6.96
CA TYR A 43 -5.98 5.67 5.77
C TYR A 43 -5.08 5.79 4.52
N LEU A 44 -4.36 6.91 4.39
CA LEU A 44 -3.40 7.13 3.31
C LEU A 44 -2.26 6.11 3.34
N THR A 45 -1.83 5.64 4.51
CA THR A 45 -0.75 4.63 4.58
C THR A 45 -1.17 3.30 3.95
N TYR A 46 -2.45 2.94 4.03
CA TYR A 46 -3.00 1.75 3.35
C TYR A 46 -3.10 1.92 1.83
N ALA A 47 -3.16 3.16 1.33
CA ALA A 47 -3.22 3.44 -0.10
C ALA A 47 -1.94 3.01 -0.85
N PHE A 48 -0.78 3.01 -0.18
CA PHE A 48 0.46 2.51 -0.77
C PHE A 48 0.39 1.02 -1.09
N VAL A 49 -0.14 0.22 -0.16
CA VAL A 49 -0.32 -1.21 -0.37
C VAL A 49 -1.34 -1.46 -1.48
N ALA A 50 -2.45 -0.73 -1.46
CA ALA A 50 -3.47 -0.83 -2.51
C ALA A 50 -2.89 -0.49 -3.89
N LEU A 51 -2.08 0.56 -3.98
CA LEU A 51 -1.38 0.94 -5.20
C LEU A 51 -0.43 -0.16 -5.70
N GLY A 52 0.38 -0.72 -4.80
CA GLY A 52 1.28 -1.84 -5.12
C GLY A 52 0.52 -3.07 -5.60
N LEU A 53 -0.58 -3.41 -4.92
CA LEU A 53 -1.41 -4.55 -5.29
C LEU A 53 -2.16 -4.32 -6.61
N VAL A 54 -2.58 -3.09 -6.94
CA VAL A 54 -3.14 -2.76 -8.27
C VAL A 54 -2.10 -2.96 -9.39
N LEU A 55 -0.81 -2.70 -9.15
CA LEU A 55 0.22 -3.04 -10.14
C LEU A 55 0.37 -4.56 -10.30
N CYS A 56 0.45 -5.29 -9.19
CA CYS A 56 0.57 -6.76 -9.20
C CYS A 56 -0.64 -7.44 -9.86
N TRP A 57 -1.83 -7.16 -9.35
CA TRP A 57 -3.06 -7.83 -9.74
C TRP A 57 -3.70 -7.22 -10.99
N GLY A 58 -3.71 -5.90 -11.09
CA GLY A 58 -4.33 -5.18 -12.20
C GLY A 58 -3.53 -5.26 -13.48
N ALA A 59 -2.25 -4.91 -13.43
CA ALA A 59 -1.36 -4.95 -14.58
C ALA A 59 -0.71 -6.33 -14.75
N GLY A 60 -0.10 -6.90 -13.70
CA GLY A 60 0.64 -8.15 -13.78
C GLY A 60 -0.20 -9.44 -13.75
N GLY A 61 -1.50 -9.35 -13.42
CA GLY A 61 -2.39 -10.51 -13.34
C GLY A 61 -2.13 -11.45 -12.15
N ILE A 62 -1.29 -11.05 -11.20
CA ILE A 62 -0.94 -11.84 -10.02
C ILE A 62 -1.65 -11.32 -8.78
N LEU A 63 -2.61 -12.08 -8.27
CA LEU A 63 -3.29 -11.77 -7.02
C LEU A 63 -2.45 -12.28 -5.85
N SER A 64 -1.86 -11.36 -5.07
CA SER A 64 -1.18 -11.69 -3.82
C SER A 64 -2.11 -11.41 -2.64
N LEU A 65 -2.29 -12.40 -1.78
CA LEU A 65 -3.04 -12.31 -0.53
C LEU A 65 -2.10 -12.32 0.69
N GLY A 66 -0.85 -11.88 0.50
CA GLY A 66 0.17 -11.78 1.55
C GLY A 66 0.81 -10.39 1.64
N GLN A 67 0.18 -9.35 1.09
CA GLN A 67 0.72 -7.98 1.10
C GLN A 67 0.90 -7.41 2.52
N GLY A 68 0.13 -7.92 3.49
CA GLY A 68 0.30 -7.61 4.91
C GLY A 68 1.69 -7.94 5.42
N VAL A 69 2.38 -8.94 4.86
CA VAL A 69 3.76 -9.27 5.23
C VAL A 69 4.71 -8.12 4.92
N PHE A 70 4.62 -7.54 3.73
CA PHE A 70 5.53 -6.48 3.32
C PHE A 70 5.22 -5.17 4.04
N PHE A 71 3.93 -4.86 4.23
CA PHE A 71 3.48 -3.76 5.09
C PHE A 71 3.98 -3.93 6.51
N GLY A 72 3.83 -5.14 7.04
CA GLY A 72 4.37 -5.63 8.30
C GLY A 72 5.84 -5.33 8.46
N LEU A 73 6.66 -5.94 7.61
CA LEU A 73 8.12 -5.83 7.67
C LEU A 73 8.61 -4.38 7.56
N GLY A 74 8.02 -3.57 6.69
CA GLY A 74 8.34 -2.14 6.59
C GLY A 74 8.00 -1.38 7.88
N GLY A 75 6.83 -1.64 8.46
CA GLY A 75 6.44 -1.05 9.74
C GLY A 75 7.34 -1.50 10.89
N TYR A 76 7.72 -2.77 10.95
CA TYR A 76 8.64 -3.29 11.97
C TYR A 76 10.04 -2.67 11.84
N CYS A 77 10.56 -2.49 10.63
CA CYS A 77 11.85 -1.81 10.42
C CYS A 77 11.83 -0.37 10.98
N MET A 78 10.75 0.37 10.74
CA MET A 78 10.59 1.72 11.30
C MET A 78 10.37 1.69 12.82
N ALA A 79 9.59 0.73 13.32
CA ALA A 79 9.31 0.57 14.74
C ALA A 79 10.58 0.24 15.53
N MET A 80 11.49 -0.56 14.97
CA MET A 80 12.79 -0.87 15.58
C MET A 80 13.62 0.40 15.78
N PHE A 81 13.72 1.27 14.76
CA PHE A 81 14.39 2.57 14.89
C PHE A 81 13.77 3.43 15.98
N LEU A 82 12.47 3.67 15.91
CA LEU A 82 11.74 4.54 16.84
C LEU A 82 11.81 4.01 18.27
N LYS A 83 11.80 2.68 18.44
CA LYS A 83 11.87 2.05 19.76
C LYS A 83 13.26 2.19 20.36
N LEU A 84 14.32 1.97 19.58
CA LEU A 84 15.70 2.16 20.06
C LEU A 84 15.93 3.62 20.48
N GLU A 85 15.37 4.57 19.75
CA GLU A 85 15.47 5.97 20.11
C GLU A 85 14.70 6.30 21.40
N ALA A 86 13.50 5.74 21.57
CA ALA A 86 12.72 5.89 22.80
C ALA A 86 13.37 5.20 24.01
N SER A 87 14.24 4.21 23.78
CA SER A 87 14.85 3.35 24.81
C SER A 87 16.22 3.87 25.28
N SER A 88 16.43 5.20 25.32
CA SER A 88 17.64 5.77 25.89
C SER A 88 17.80 5.42 27.37
N PRO A 89 19.02 5.27 27.91
CA PRO A 89 19.25 4.92 29.31
C PRO A 89 18.49 5.80 30.30
N GLU A 90 18.32 7.09 30.00
CA GLU A 90 17.57 8.04 30.80
C GLU A 90 16.06 7.72 30.82
N ASN A 91 15.48 7.38 29.67
CA ASN A 91 14.07 7.05 29.53
C ASN A 91 13.74 5.67 30.13
N THR A 92 14.73 4.78 30.19
CA THR A 92 14.60 3.40 30.67
C THR A 92 15.20 3.20 32.06
N ALA A 93 15.44 4.25 32.84
CA ALA A 93 16.10 4.15 34.15
C ALA A 93 15.35 3.27 35.18
N ILE A 94 14.05 3.01 34.95
CA ILE A 94 13.20 2.15 35.77
C ILE A 94 13.37 0.66 35.41
N GLN A 95 13.92 0.35 34.23
CA GLN A 95 14.10 -1.01 33.75
C GLN A 95 15.27 -1.71 34.43
N SER A 96 15.25 -3.04 34.42
CA SER A 96 16.34 -3.84 35.01
C SER A 96 17.63 -3.69 34.20
N THR A 97 17.49 -3.55 32.88
CA THR A 97 18.58 -3.30 31.92
C THR A 97 18.32 -1.98 31.18
N PRO A 98 18.89 -0.84 31.62
CA PRO A 98 18.72 0.42 30.91
C PRO A 98 19.37 0.39 29.51
N GLY A 99 18.74 1.03 28.53
CA GLY A 99 19.25 1.17 27.16
C GLY A 99 18.71 0.15 26.15
N ILE A 100 17.85 -0.78 26.56
CA ILE A 100 17.18 -1.74 25.66
C ILE A 100 15.65 -1.50 25.63
N PRO A 101 14.96 -1.97 24.58
CA PRO A 101 13.50 -1.95 24.54
C PRO A 101 12.86 -2.64 25.76
N ASP A 102 11.78 -2.05 26.26
CA ASP A 102 10.99 -2.54 27.41
C ASP A 102 10.59 -4.02 27.30
N PHE A 103 10.09 -4.45 26.15
CA PHE A 103 9.70 -5.85 25.93
C PHE A 103 10.90 -6.80 25.94
N MET A 104 12.12 -6.33 25.66
CA MET A 104 13.34 -7.14 25.79
C MET A 104 13.69 -7.35 27.26
N ASP A 105 13.60 -6.30 28.08
CA ASP A 105 13.81 -6.37 29.53
C ASP A 105 12.78 -7.30 30.19
N TRP A 106 11.49 -7.20 29.83
CA TRP A 106 10.43 -8.08 30.33
C TRP A 106 10.65 -9.56 29.98
N ASN A 107 11.40 -9.84 28.91
CA ASN A 107 11.77 -11.18 28.48
C ASN A 107 13.18 -11.58 28.92
N GLN A 108 13.76 -10.87 29.89
CA GLN A 108 15.07 -11.19 30.51
C GLN A 108 16.25 -11.17 29.53
N LEU A 109 16.15 -10.40 28.44
CA LEU A 109 17.30 -10.12 27.59
C LEU A 109 18.19 -9.09 28.28
N SER A 110 19.48 -9.40 28.41
CA SER A 110 20.47 -8.54 29.08
C SER A 110 21.29 -7.67 28.12
N ALA A 111 21.14 -7.87 26.81
CA ALA A 111 21.85 -7.12 25.80
C ALA A 111 21.02 -7.00 24.52
N LEU A 112 21.25 -5.91 23.78
CA LEU A 112 20.63 -5.72 22.48
C LEU A 112 21.18 -6.74 21.47
N PRO A 113 20.32 -7.45 20.72
CA PRO A 113 20.79 -8.37 19.68
C PRO A 113 21.55 -7.64 18.58
N TRP A 114 22.59 -8.27 18.03
CA TRP A 114 23.45 -7.69 16.99
C TRP A 114 22.69 -7.19 15.75
N TRP A 115 21.55 -7.80 15.42
CA TRP A 115 20.75 -7.44 14.24
C TRP A 115 19.79 -6.26 14.49
N TRP A 116 19.62 -5.86 15.75
CA TRP A 116 18.93 -4.61 16.12
C TRP A 116 19.87 -3.40 16.08
N GLU A 117 21.16 -3.60 16.36
CA GLU A 117 22.17 -2.54 16.46
C GLU A 117 22.22 -1.60 15.23
N PRO A 118 22.09 -2.08 13.97
CA PRO A 118 22.05 -1.20 12.80
C PRO A 118 20.87 -0.21 12.78
N PHE A 119 19.77 -0.52 13.47
CA PHE A 119 18.58 0.33 13.53
C PHE A 119 18.76 1.57 14.42
N HIS A 120 19.90 1.77 15.07
CA HIS A 120 20.23 3.10 15.63
C HIS A 120 20.42 4.17 14.55
N SER A 121 20.78 3.78 13.32
CA SER A 121 20.95 4.70 12.20
C SER A 121 19.65 4.88 11.43
N LEU A 122 19.09 6.09 11.42
CA LEU A 122 17.90 6.42 10.61
C LEU A 122 18.09 6.08 9.12
N THR A 123 19.28 6.34 8.59
CA THR A 123 19.59 6.07 7.18
C THR A 123 19.54 4.58 6.89
N PHE A 124 20.10 3.75 7.78
CA PHE A 124 20.00 2.31 7.66
C PHE A 124 18.53 1.88 7.72
N SER A 125 17.76 2.39 8.68
CA SER A 125 16.35 2.04 8.86
C SER A 125 15.50 2.40 7.64
N ILE A 126 15.69 3.57 7.03
CA ILE A 126 14.99 3.97 5.79
C ILE A 126 15.34 3.03 4.63
N VAL A 127 16.61 2.64 4.49
CA VAL A 127 17.02 1.67 3.47
C VAL A 127 16.43 0.29 3.77
N ALA A 128 16.46 -0.16 5.02
CA ALA A 128 15.94 -1.45 5.46
C ALA A 128 14.43 -1.57 5.23
N VAL A 129 13.66 -0.49 5.46
CA VAL A 129 12.21 -0.42 5.17
C VAL A 129 11.90 -0.86 3.74
N VAL A 130 12.75 -0.53 2.76
CA VAL A 130 12.53 -0.92 1.36
C VAL A 130 13.24 -2.23 1.04
N VAL A 131 14.51 -2.36 1.41
CA VAL A 131 15.37 -3.48 1.00
C VAL A 131 14.92 -4.80 1.62
N VAL A 132 14.58 -4.83 2.91
CA VAL A 132 14.20 -6.08 3.59
C VAL A 132 12.93 -6.68 2.97
N PRO A 133 11.81 -5.93 2.81
CA PRO A 133 10.59 -6.47 2.22
C PRO A 133 10.76 -6.80 0.74
N VAL A 134 11.51 -5.99 -0.02
CA VAL A 134 11.78 -6.25 -1.45
C VAL A 134 12.63 -7.50 -1.62
N PHE A 135 13.66 -7.68 -0.82
CA PHE A 135 14.50 -8.88 -0.86
C PHE A 135 13.69 -10.13 -0.52
N PHE A 136 12.84 -10.05 0.50
CA PHE A 136 11.93 -11.13 0.86
C PHE A 136 10.94 -11.43 -0.28
N ALA A 137 10.35 -10.40 -0.89
CA ALA A 137 9.48 -10.53 -2.06
C ALA A 137 10.22 -11.15 -3.27
N PHE A 138 11.49 -10.81 -3.47
CA PHE A 138 12.33 -11.36 -4.53
C PHE A 138 12.56 -12.85 -4.33
N ILE A 139 12.92 -13.29 -3.11
CA ILE A 139 13.09 -14.73 -2.79
C ILE A 139 11.80 -15.49 -3.09
N ILE A 140 10.67 -15.00 -2.59
CA ILE A 140 9.36 -15.62 -2.84
C ILE A 140 9.04 -15.63 -4.33
N GLY A 141 9.21 -14.48 -5.01
CA GLY A 141 8.93 -14.33 -6.42
C GLY A 141 9.74 -15.30 -7.28
N VAL A 142 11.05 -15.41 -7.03
CA VAL A 142 11.93 -16.34 -7.73
C VAL A 142 11.50 -17.78 -7.49
N ALA A 143 11.27 -18.17 -6.24
CA ALA A 143 10.88 -19.53 -5.88
C ALA A 143 9.56 -19.95 -6.54
N MET A 144 8.63 -19.00 -6.68
CA MET A 144 7.27 -19.24 -7.16
C MET A 144 7.15 -19.13 -8.68
N PHE A 145 7.57 -18.00 -9.25
CA PHE A 145 7.32 -17.69 -10.65
C PHE A 145 8.26 -18.44 -11.60
N ARG A 146 9.50 -18.76 -11.19
CA ARG A 146 10.36 -19.64 -12.01
C ARG A 146 9.84 -21.07 -12.09
N ARG A 147 9.11 -21.51 -11.06
CA ARG A 147 8.38 -22.79 -11.04
C ARG A 147 6.99 -22.70 -11.67
N ARG A 148 6.65 -21.56 -12.28
CA ARG A 148 5.39 -21.31 -12.99
C ARG A 148 4.15 -21.44 -12.10
N VAL A 149 4.28 -21.16 -10.81
CA VAL A 149 3.13 -21.10 -9.91
C VAL A 149 2.32 -19.84 -10.24
N GLY A 150 1.06 -20.01 -10.59
CA GLY A 150 0.18 -18.93 -11.02
C GLY A 150 -1.23 -19.03 -10.42
N GLY A 151 -2.01 -17.96 -10.64
CA GLY A 151 -3.42 -17.91 -10.26
C GLY A 151 -3.67 -18.11 -8.76
N VAL A 152 -4.67 -18.93 -8.45
CA VAL A 152 -5.13 -19.18 -7.07
C VAL A 152 -4.05 -19.81 -6.20
N TYR A 153 -3.18 -20.66 -6.76
CA TYR A 153 -2.09 -21.29 -6.01
C TYR A 153 -1.10 -20.26 -5.45
N PHE A 154 -0.78 -19.22 -6.25
CA PHE A 154 0.08 -18.13 -5.77
C PHE A 154 -0.59 -17.38 -4.61
N ALA A 155 -1.89 -17.10 -4.73
CA ALA A 155 -2.66 -16.45 -3.67
C ALA A 155 -2.63 -17.27 -2.36
N ILE A 156 -2.95 -18.57 -2.41
CA ILE A 156 -2.94 -19.47 -1.25
C ILE A 156 -1.55 -19.52 -0.60
N ILE A 157 -0.49 -19.63 -1.39
CA ILE A 157 0.87 -19.70 -0.85
C ILE A 157 1.27 -18.37 -0.19
N THR A 158 0.90 -17.23 -0.77
CA THR A 158 1.14 -15.93 -0.11
C THR A 158 0.36 -15.76 1.20
N GLN A 159 -0.85 -16.34 1.33
CA GLN A 159 -1.57 -16.39 2.62
C GLN A 159 -0.85 -17.27 3.63
N ALA A 160 -0.36 -18.44 3.22
CA ALA A 160 0.41 -19.31 4.09
C ALA A 160 1.67 -18.60 4.61
N ILE A 161 2.38 -17.88 3.74
CA ILE A 161 3.53 -17.05 4.14
C ILE A 161 3.10 -15.97 5.15
N ALA A 162 1.96 -15.30 4.94
CA ALA A 162 1.43 -14.34 5.91
C ALA A 162 1.16 -14.96 7.27
N ALA A 163 0.55 -16.15 7.32
CA ALA A 163 0.35 -16.88 8.57
C ALA A 163 1.67 -17.27 9.25
N ILE A 164 2.62 -17.82 8.49
CA ILE A 164 3.94 -18.20 9.01
C ILE A 164 4.64 -16.99 9.60
N MET A 165 4.63 -15.85 8.91
CA MET A 165 5.25 -14.62 9.40
C MET A 165 4.59 -14.12 10.68
N THR A 166 3.26 -14.11 10.75
CA THR A 166 2.56 -13.74 11.98
C THR A 166 2.90 -14.67 13.15
N ILE A 167 2.91 -15.99 12.92
CA ILE A 167 3.27 -16.98 13.96
C ILE A 167 4.73 -16.79 14.40
N LEU A 168 5.64 -16.56 13.46
CA LEU A 168 7.06 -16.34 13.75
C LEU A 168 7.26 -15.09 14.61
N ILE A 169 6.63 -13.98 14.24
CA ILE A 169 6.75 -12.73 14.99
C ILE A 169 6.17 -12.91 16.40
N ILE A 170 4.99 -13.53 16.52
CA ILE A 170 4.36 -13.81 17.82
C ILE A 170 5.25 -14.71 18.69
N GLY A 171 5.83 -15.76 18.12
CA GLY A 171 6.68 -16.70 18.84
C GLY A 171 8.01 -16.09 19.33
N GLN A 172 8.46 -14.99 18.71
CA GLN A 172 9.69 -14.28 19.08
C GLN A 172 9.41 -13.09 20.00
N GLN A 173 8.62 -13.31 21.06
CA GLN A 173 8.15 -12.27 22.00
C GLN A 173 9.27 -11.35 22.48
N GLY A 174 10.41 -11.92 22.91
CA GLY A 174 11.54 -11.14 23.41
C GLY A 174 12.19 -10.25 22.36
N TYR A 175 12.10 -10.55 21.07
CA TYR A 175 12.80 -9.81 20.02
C TYR A 175 11.92 -8.90 19.17
N THR A 176 10.61 -9.13 19.15
CA THR A 176 9.67 -8.40 18.28
C THR A 176 8.54 -7.74 19.05
N GLY A 177 8.46 -7.96 20.37
CA GLY A 177 7.30 -7.65 21.20
C GLY A 177 6.15 -8.67 21.07
N GLY A 178 6.29 -9.65 20.17
CA GLY A 178 5.34 -10.72 19.88
C GLY A 178 3.90 -10.26 19.79
N VAL A 179 2.99 -10.83 20.59
CA VAL A 179 1.54 -10.52 20.50
C VAL A 179 1.24 -9.03 20.74
N ASN A 180 2.00 -8.39 21.63
CA ASN A 180 1.83 -6.97 21.96
C ASN A 180 2.33 -6.06 20.83
N GLY A 181 3.30 -6.55 20.06
CA GLY A 181 4.02 -5.76 19.08
C GLY A 181 4.95 -4.74 19.73
N ILE A 182 5.43 -3.79 18.92
CA ILE A 182 6.31 -2.71 19.35
C ILE A 182 5.46 -1.45 19.57
N THR A 183 5.41 -1.01 20.81
CA THR A 183 4.63 0.15 21.26
C THR A 183 5.55 1.21 21.86
N ASP A 184 4.96 2.33 22.28
CA ASP A 184 5.65 3.45 22.91
C ASP A 184 6.70 4.11 22.00
N LEU A 185 6.30 4.36 20.75
CA LEU A 185 7.13 5.03 19.76
C LEU A 185 6.96 6.55 19.90
N ARG A 186 7.99 7.22 20.44
CA ARG A 186 7.85 8.61 20.92
C ARG A 186 8.57 9.64 20.08
N THR A 187 9.77 9.34 19.61
CA THR A 187 10.66 10.35 19.02
C THR A 187 11.26 9.86 17.71
N LEU A 188 11.54 10.81 16.81
CA LEU A 188 12.29 10.60 15.57
C LEU A 188 13.46 11.59 15.50
N LYS A 189 14.68 11.12 15.74
CA LYS A 189 15.91 11.92 15.93
C LYS A 189 15.72 13.10 16.90
N GLY A 190 15.12 12.85 18.06
CA GLY A 190 14.87 13.85 19.11
C GLY A 190 13.60 14.68 18.90
N TRP A 191 12.87 14.49 17.80
CA TRP A 191 11.59 15.16 17.54
C TRP A 191 10.42 14.34 18.09
N ASP A 192 9.61 14.86 19.02
CA ASP A 192 8.41 14.17 19.54
C ASP A 192 7.31 14.09 18.46
N ILE A 193 7.05 12.87 17.99
CA ILE A 193 6.11 12.59 16.91
C ILE A 193 4.64 12.46 17.37
N ARG A 194 4.38 12.59 18.67
CA ARG A 194 3.02 12.38 19.24
C ARG A 194 2.20 13.67 19.31
N THR A 195 2.87 14.81 19.18
CA THR A 195 2.23 16.13 19.18
C THR A 195 1.29 16.30 17.98
N ASP A 196 0.27 17.15 18.13
CA ASP A 196 -0.73 17.40 17.10
C ASP A 196 -0.12 18.00 15.83
N SER A 197 0.83 18.93 16.00
CA SER A 197 1.60 19.50 14.88
C SER A 197 2.46 18.44 14.19
N ALA A 198 3.06 17.50 14.93
CA ALA A 198 3.84 16.43 14.32
C ALA A 198 2.98 15.47 13.50
N LYS A 199 1.80 15.10 14.00
CA LYS A 199 0.83 14.26 13.25
C LYS A 199 0.37 14.92 11.95
N GLU A 200 0.21 16.24 11.96
CA GLU A 200 -0.13 17.02 10.76
C GLU A 200 1.04 17.06 9.76
N ILE A 201 2.28 17.27 10.22
CA ILE A 201 3.46 17.20 9.36
C ILE A 201 3.60 15.80 8.74
N LEU A 202 3.43 14.74 9.54
CA LEU A 202 3.48 13.36 9.08
C LEU A 202 2.38 13.07 8.04
N TYR A 203 1.18 13.64 8.21
CA TYR A 203 0.12 13.57 7.20
C TYR A 203 0.58 14.13 5.85
N PHE A 204 1.20 15.31 5.83
CA PHE A 204 1.69 15.93 4.60
C PHE A 204 2.85 15.15 3.97
N VAL A 205 3.81 14.67 4.78
CA VAL A 205 4.92 13.82 4.32
C VAL A 205 4.38 12.54 3.69
N ASN A 206 3.40 11.90 4.35
CA ASN A 206 2.74 10.70 3.85
C ASN A 206 2.04 10.96 2.49
N GLY A 207 1.33 12.09 2.36
CA GLY A 207 0.73 12.52 1.10
C GLY A 207 1.78 12.70 -0.02
N ILE A 208 2.89 13.37 0.26
CA ILE A 208 3.97 13.60 -0.72
C ILE A 208 4.59 12.26 -1.17
N LEU A 209 4.88 11.36 -0.23
CA LEU A 209 5.42 10.04 -0.53
C LEU A 209 4.43 9.19 -1.34
N LEU A 210 3.12 9.28 -1.04
CA LEU A 210 2.10 8.59 -1.83
C LEU A 210 2.09 9.09 -3.27
N PHE A 211 2.23 10.40 -3.48
CA PHE A 211 2.35 10.97 -4.82
C PHE A 211 3.63 10.50 -5.54
N ALA A 212 4.75 10.40 -4.84
CA ALA A 212 5.97 9.82 -5.41
C ALA A 212 5.75 8.38 -5.88
N CYS A 213 5.08 7.54 -5.06
CA CYS A 213 4.70 6.18 -5.45
C CYS A 213 3.71 6.14 -6.62
N LEU A 214 2.72 7.05 -6.66
CA LEU A 214 1.78 7.17 -7.77
C LEU A 214 2.46 7.54 -9.08
N LEU A 215 3.42 8.46 -9.04
CA LEU A 215 4.23 8.85 -10.21
C LEU A 215 5.09 7.68 -10.69
N ALA A 216 5.74 6.96 -9.77
CA ALA A 216 6.49 5.75 -10.09
C ALA A 216 5.59 4.65 -10.71
N ALA A 217 4.40 4.43 -10.13
CA ALA A 217 3.41 3.49 -10.65
C ALA A 217 2.93 3.88 -12.06
N GLN A 218 2.67 5.16 -12.29
CA GLN A 218 2.26 5.67 -13.59
C GLN A 218 3.37 5.48 -14.63
N TYR A 219 4.62 5.76 -14.27
CA TYR A 219 5.78 5.52 -15.12
C TYR A 219 5.89 4.05 -15.52
N ILE A 220 5.77 3.13 -14.55
CA ILE A 220 5.78 1.69 -14.80
C ILE A 220 4.66 1.31 -15.79
N ARG A 221 3.42 1.77 -15.57
CA ARG A 221 2.26 1.45 -16.41
C ARG A 221 2.38 1.94 -17.85
N LYS A 222 2.95 3.14 -18.07
CA LYS A 222 3.07 3.75 -19.41
C LYS A 222 4.34 3.31 -20.15
N SER A 223 5.32 2.74 -19.44
CA SER A 223 6.55 2.22 -20.03
C SER A 223 6.32 0.99 -20.92
N LYS A 224 7.37 0.55 -21.62
CA LYS A 224 7.38 -0.74 -22.34
C LYS A 224 7.07 -1.92 -21.41
N LEU A 225 7.58 -1.87 -20.17
CA LEU A 225 7.33 -2.88 -19.15
C LEU A 225 5.83 -3.00 -18.84
N GLY A 226 5.13 -1.88 -18.67
CA GLY A 226 3.69 -1.88 -18.41
C GLY A 226 2.87 -2.54 -19.52
N ARG A 227 3.26 -2.38 -20.79
CA ARG A 227 2.62 -3.06 -21.92
C ARG A 227 2.82 -4.57 -21.88
N ILE A 228 4.02 -5.02 -21.51
CA ILE A 228 4.33 -6.45 -21.35
C ILE A 228 3.52 -7.03 -20.19
N LEU A 229 3.42 -6.31 -19.04
CA LEU A 229 2.60 -6.71 -17.90
C LEU A 229 1.13 -6.94 -18.31
N ILE A 230 0.53 -6.02 -19.07
CA ILE A 230 -0.85 -6.18 -19.55
C ILE A 230 -0.96 -7.39 -20.49
N ALA A 231 -0.02 -7.54 -21.43
CA ALA A 231 -0.02 -8.65 -22.37
C ALA A 231 0.09 -10.02 -21.66
N MET A 232 0.94 -10.13 -20.64
CA MET A 232 1.12 -11.39 -19.90
C MET A 232 -0.07 -11.72 -19.00
N ARG A 233 -0.77 -10.71 -18.47
CA ARG A 233 -2.01 -10.91 -17.72
C ARG A 233 -3.09 -11.53 -18.60
N ASP A 234 -3.20 -11.08 -19.85
CA ASP A 234 -4.26 -11.52 -20.75
C ASP A 234 -3.92 -12.87 -21.41
N GLN A 235 -2.68 -13.04 -21.87
CA GLN A 235 -2.20 -14.26 -22.55
C GLN A 235 -0.71 -14.53 -22.24
N GLU A 236 -0.43 -15.10 -21.08
CA GLU A 236 0.92 -15.45 -20.61
C GLU A 236 1.72 -16.28 -21.63
N ASP A 237 1.10 -17.32 -22.20
CA ASP A 237 1.78 -18.22 -23.12
C ASP A 237 2.21 -17.51 -24.42
N ARG A 238 1.41 -16.57 -24.92
CA ARG A 238 1.76 -15.79 -26.13
C ARG A 238 2.97 -14.88 -25.91
N VAL A 239 3.07 -14.28 -24.73
CA VAL A 239 4.24 -13.46 -24.37
C VAL A 239 5.49 -14.33 -24.27
N ARG A 240 5.37 -15.55 -23.75
CA ARG A 240 6.47 -16.52 -23.71
C ARG A 240 6.90 -16.99 -25.10
N PHE A 241 5.96 -17.31 -25.99
CA PHE A 241 6.27 -17.64 -27.39
C PHE A 241 6.94 -16.49 -28.15
N SER A 242 6.71 -15.25 -27.70
CA SER A 242 7.39 -14.06 -28.25
C SER A 242 8.82 -13.87 -27.70
N GLY A 243 9.32 -14.78 -26.88
CA GLY A 243 10.70 -14.80 -26.37
C GLY A 243 10.93 -14.08 -25.04
N TYR A 244 9.88 -13.58 -24.38
CA TYR A 244 10.01 -12.91 -23.07
C TYR A 244 9.97 -13.91 -21.91
N ASP A 245 10.85 -13.73 -20.92
CA ASP A 245 10.75 -14.45 -19.65
C ASP A 245 9.69 -13.79 -18.75
N VAL A 246 8.50 -14.39 -18.74
CA VAL A 246 7.36 -13.93 -17.94
C VAL A 246 7.67 -13.91 -16.43
N ALA A 247 8.52 -14.82 -15.94
CA ALA A 247 8.79 -14.92 -14.51
C ALA A 247 9.47 -13.65 -13.99
N ASP A 248 10.45 -13.12 -14.72
CA ASP A 248 11.18 -11.92 -14.32
C ASP A 248 10.27 -10.69 -14.22
N PHE A 249 9.29 -10.56 -15.13
CA PHE A 249 8.29 -9.48 -15.06
C PHE A 249 7.35 -9.62 -13.84
N LYS A 250 6.94 -10.84 -13.48
CA LYS A 250 6.14 -11.11 -12.26
C LYS A 250 6.95 -10.79 -11.00
N ILE A 251 8.21 -11.22 -10.96
CA ILE A 251 9.11 -10.96 -9.83
C ILE A 251 9.28 -9.45 -9.65
N PHE A 252 9.55 -8.72 -10.74
CA PHE A 252 9.71 -7.28 -10.69
C PHE A 252 8.46 -6.58 -10.14
N VAL A 253 7.28 -6.83 -10.71
CA VAL A 253 6.06 -6.13 -10.28
C VAL A 253 5.69 -6.52 -8.84
N PHE A 254 5.95 -7.77 -8.44
CA PHE A 254 5.75 -8.21 -7.06
C PHE A 254 6.68 -7.51 -6.07
N CYS A 255 7.96 -7.32 -6.43
CA CYS A 255 8.93 -6.55 -5.64
C CYS A 255 8.52 -5.07 -5.53
N VAL A 256 8.03 -4.46 -6.61
CA VAL A 256 7.50 -3.09 -6.58
C VAL A 256 6.28 -2.99 -5.66
N GLY A 257 5.37 -3.97 -5.71
CA GLY A 257 4.23 -4.06 -4.81
C GLY A 257 4.66 -4.14 -3.33
N ALA A 258 5.66 -4.98 -3.03
CA ALA A 258 6.24 -5.10 -1.70
C ALA A 258 6.91 -3.80 -1.22
N ALA A 259 7.64 -3.10 -2.09
CA ALA A 259 8.26 -1.82 -1.77
C ALA A 259 7.22 -0.77 -1.37
N PHE A 260 6.14 -0.64 -2.15
CA PHE A 260 5.07 0.31 -1.82
C PHE A 260 4.37 -0.09 -0.53
N ALA A 261 4.03 -1.37 -0.37
CA ALA A 261 3.42 -1.86 0.85
C ALA A 261 4.27 -1.55 2.08
N ALA A 262 5.58 -1.76 2.00
CA ALA A 262 6.52 -1.50 3.09
C ALA A 262 6.65 -0.01 3.45
N ILE A 263 6.68 0.88 2.45
CA ILE A 263 6.66 2.34 2.68
C ILE A 263 5.38 2.73 3.42
N GLY A 264 4.23 2.17 3.00
CA GLY A 264 2.97 2.34 3.71
C GLY A 264 3.03 1.85 5.16
N GLY A 265 3.66 0.70 5.39
CA GLY A 265 3.87 0.16 6.74
C GLY A 265 4.71 1.06 7.64
N ALA A 266 5.83 1.57 7.12
CA ALA A 266 6.68 2.50 7.87
C ALA A 266 5.95 3.81 8.20
N MET A 267 5.17 4.35 7.26
CA MET A 267 4.34 5.54 7.51
C MET A 267 3.21 5.26 8.50
N PHE A 268 2.63 4.06 8.47
CA PHE A 268 1.63 3.63 9.44
C PHE A 268 2.21 3.65 10.86
N THR A 269 3.40 3.09 11.04
CA THR A 269 4.09 3.07 12.33
C THR A 269 4.35 4.48 12.86
N LEU A 270 4.75 5.41 12.00
CA LEU A 270 4.96 6.82 12.37
C LEU A 270 3.67 7.55 12.71
N GLN A 271 2.59 7.30 11.96
CA GLN A 271 1.31 7.98 12.15
C GLN A 271 0.54 7.47 13.38
N VAL A 272 0.60 6.15 13.62
CA VAL A 272 -0.20 5.47 14.65
C VAL A 272 0.59 5.23 15.94
N GLY A 273 1.92 5.17 15.88
CA GLY A 273 2.79 5.07 17.05
C GLY A 273 2.96 3.66 17.62
N PHE A 274 2.59 2.63 16.86
CA PHE A 274 2.90 1.22 17.20
C PHE A 274 2.90 0.33 15.95
N MET A 275 3.45 -0.87 16.09
CA MET A 275 3.38 -1.93 15.08
C MET A 275 3.10 -3.29 15.72
N SER A 276 2.19 -4.08 15.13
CA SER A 276 1.71 -5.36 15.69
C SER A 276 1.67 -6.47 14.64
N PRO A 277 1.82 -7.76 15.02
CA PRO A 277 1.69 -8.89 14.08
C PRO A 277 0.29 -9.00 13.46
N SER A 278 -0.71 -8.38 14.09
CA SER A 278 -2.08 -8.30 13.56
C SER A 278 -2.17 -7.63 12.18
N PHE A 279 -1.19 -6.80 11.79
CA PHE A 279 -1.11 -6.17 10.46
C PHE A 279 -0.38 -7.03 9.40
N VAL A 280 0.31 -8.10 9.83
CA VAL A 280 1.09 -9.00 8.96
C VAL A 280 0.22 -10.10 8.35
N GLY A 281 -0.83 -10.50 9.09
CA GLY A 281 -1.55 -11.75 8.84
C GLY A 281 -2.45 -11.78 7.60
N ILE A 282 -3.24 -12.85 7.52
CA ILE A 282 -4.14 -13.11 6.39
C ILE A 282 -5.28 -12.08 6.34
N VAL A 283 -5.89 -11.78 7.48
CA VAL A 283 -7.04 -10.86 7.58
C VAL A 283 -6.72 -9.47 7.00
N PRO A 284 -5.68 -8.73 7.45
CA PRO A 284 -5.36 -7.44 6.86
C PRO A 284 -4.95 -7.55 5.38
N SER A 285 -4.32 -8.66 4.98
CA SER A 285 -3.98 -8.89 3.57
C SER A 285 -5.22 -9.03 2.67
N ILE A 286 -6.29 -9.65 3.18
CA ILE A 286 -7.58 -9.71 2.48
C ILE A 286 -8.20 -8.31 2.42
N GLU A 287 -8.18 -7.55 3.51
CA GLU A 287 -8.68 -6.16 3.51
C GLU A 287 -7.96 -5.28 2.46
N MET A 288 -6.65 -5.45 2.29
CA MET A 288 -5.88 -4.73 1.27
C MET A 288 -6.35 -5.03 -0.16
N VAL A 289 -6.85 -6.24 -0.40
CA VAL A 289 -7.44 -6.64 -1.69
C VAL A 289 -8.82 -6.00 -1.87
N ILE A 290 -9.59 -5.89 -0.79
CA ILE A 290 -10.88 -5.18 -0.77
C ILE A 290 -10.67 -3.72 -1.19
N TYR A 291 -9.63 -3.04 -0.70
CA TYR A 291 -9.32 -1.66 -1.10
C TYR A 291 -9.15 -1.54 -2.62
N CYS A 292 -8.42 -2.48 -3.22
CA CYS A 292 -8.18 -2.52 -4.66
C CYS A 292 -9.43 -2.88 -5.46
N ALA A 293 -10.22 -3.83 -4.98
CA ALA A 293 -11.46 -4.25 -5.62
C ALA A 293 -12.48 -3.11 -5.64
N VAL A 294 -12.67 -2.45 -4.49
CA VAL A 294 -13.60 -1.31 -4.35
C VAL A 294 -13.15 -0.12 -5.19
N GLY A 295 -11.86 0.23 -5.11
CA GLY A 295 -11.29 1.30 -5.93
C GLY A 295 -11.30 1.02 -7.44
N GLY A 296 -11.27 -0.25 -7.82
CA GLY A 296 -11.13 -0.74 -9.18
C GLY A 296 -9.71 -1.21 -9.46
N ARG A 297 -9.54 -2.52 -9.66
CA ARG A 297 -8.22 -3.17 -9.77
C ARG A 297 -7.35 -2.69 -10.95
N LEU A 298 -7.90 -1.94 -11.90
CA LEU A 298 -7.19 -1.42 -13.09
C LEU A 298 -6.80 0.07 -12.96
N SER A 299 -7.12 0.71 -11.83
CA SER A 299 -6.91 2.14 -11.62
C SER A 299 -6.02 2.42 -10.42
N ILE A 300 -4.87 3.06 -10.65
CA ILE A 300 -3.95 3.47 -9.58
C ILE A 300 -4.54 4.55 -8.68
N LEU A 301 -5.31 5.50 -9.25
CA LEU A 301 -6.03 6.52 -8.47
C LEU A 301 -7.21 5.88 -7.73
N GLY A 302 -7.90 4.93 -8.41
CA GLY A 302 -8.94 4.12 -7.80
C GLY A 302 -8.45 3.40 -6.55
N ALA A 303 -7.24 2.84 -6.56
CA ALA A 303 -6.63 2.21 -5.39
C ALA A 303 -6.58 3.12 -4.16
N VAL A 304 -6.23 4.40 -4.35
CA VAL A 304 -6.18 5.39 -3.28
C VAL A 304 -7.58 5.69 -2.75
N TYR A 305 -8.53 5.98 -3.64
CA TYR A 305 -9.92 6.23 -3.25
C TYR A 305 -10.56 5.02 -2.56
N GLY A 306 -10.26 3.80 -3.02
CA GLY A 306 -10.73 2.56 -2.42
C GLY A 306 -10.17 2.35 -1.02
N ALA A 307 -8.87 2.58 -0.81
CA ALA A 307 -8.26 2.52 0.51
C ALA A 307 -8.86 3.55 1.48
N LEU A 308 -9.05 4.80 1.04
CA LEU A 308 -9.66 5.86 1.84
C LEU A 308 -11.11 5.54 2.20
N LEU A 309 -11.93 5.17 1.20
CA LEU A 309 -13.36 4.93 1.40
C LEU A 309 -13.62 3.71 2.27
N VAL A 310 -12.92 2.59 2.03
CA VAL A 310 -13.12 1.37 2.80
C VAL A 310 -12.68 1.57 4.25
N ASN A 311 -11.56 2.26 4.50
CA ASN A 311 -11.13 2.51 5.87
C ASN A 311 -12.01 3.55 6.58
N TRP A 312 -12.50 4.57 5.88
CA TRP A 312 -13.48 5.50 6.44
C TRP A 312 -14.79 4.79 6.80
N ALA A 313 -15.30 3.91 5.93
CA ALA A 313 -16.46 3.09 6.21
C ALA A 313 -16.23 2.14 7.39
N LYS A 314 -15.06 1.48 7.43
CA LYS A 314 -14.63 0.61 8.54
C LYS A 314 -14.69 1.36 9.87
N THR A 315 -14.06 2.54 9.95
CA THR A 315 -14.08 3.34 11.18
C THR A 315 -15.50 3.80 11.54
N THR A 316 -16.29 4.26 10.57
CA THR A 316 -17.66 4.71 10.82
C THR A 316 -18.55 3.57 11.33
N PHE A 317 -18.43 2.37 10.77
CA PHE A 317 -19.14 1.18 11.24
C PHE A 317 -18.64 0.71 12.60
N SER A 318 -17.32 0.75 12.86
CA SER A 318 -16.77 0.40 14.17
C SER A 318 -17.19 1.38 15.27
N GLU A 319 -17.39 2.66 14.94
CA GLU A 319 -17.87 3.67 15.89
C GLU A 319 -19.39 3.57 16.13
N SER A 320 -20.18 3.33 15.08
CA SER A 320 -21.65 3.34 15.16
C SER A 320 -22.25 1.99 15.53
N PHE A 321 -21.65 0.89 15.07
CA PHE A 321 -22.14 -0.48 15.24
C PHE A 321 -20.99 -1.47 15.57
N PRO A 322 -20.37 -1.36 16.77
CA PRO A 322 -19.17 -2.14 17.13
C PRO A 322 -19.35 -3.66 17.06
N GLU A 323 -20.57 -4.18 17.19
CA GLU A 323 -20.85 -5.63 17.11
C GLU A 323 -21.04 -6.12 15.66
N LEU A 324 -21.45 -5.24 14.74
CA LEU A 324 -21.85 -5.60 13.37
C LEU A 324 -20.86 -5.11 12.32
N TRP A 325 -19.82 -4.36 12.68
CA TRP A 325 -18.92 -3.73 11.72
C TRP A 325 -18.21 -4.71 10.78
N LEU A 326 -17.87 -5.93 11.22
CA LEU A 326 -17.29 -6.97 10.36
C LEU A 326 -18.30 -7.47 9.32
N PHE A 327 -19.57 -7.64 9.70
CA PHE A 327 -20.64 -7.98 8.76
C PHE A 327 -20.90 -6.82 7.79
N GLY A 328 -20.88 -5.58 8.27
CA GLY A 328 -20.99 -4.37 7.44
C GLY A 328 -19.86 -4.26 6.42
N LEU A 329 -18.61 -4.53 6.83
CA LEU A 329 -17.45 -4.54 5.94
C LEU A 329 -17.55 -5.65 4.88
N GLY A 330 -17.96 -6.86 5.28
CA GLY A 330 -18.19 -7.98 4.35
C GLY A 330 -19.32 -7.69 3.35
N ALA A 331 -20.44 -7.13 3.82
CA ALA A 331 -21.56 -6.73 2.98
C ALA A 331 -21.17 -5.62 2.00
N LEU A 332 -20.41 -4.62 2.45
CA LEU A 332 -19.86 -3.57 1.59
C LEU A 332 -19.00 -4.16 0.48
N PHE A 333 -18.11 -5.10 0.81
CA PHE A 333 -17.28 -5.77 -0.19
C PHE A 333 -18.12 -6.55 -1.21
N ILE A 334 -19.05 -7.38 -0.75
CA ILE A 334 -19.94 -8.16 -1.64
C ILE A 334 -20.74 -7.22 -2.54
N ALA A 335 -21.34 -6.16 -1.97
CA ALA A 335 -22.12 -5.19 -2.71
C ALA A 335 -21.29 -4.52 -3.80
N VAL A 336 -20.07 -4.07 -3.49
CA VAL A 336 -19.22 -3.41 -4.48
C VAL A 336 -18.77 -4.37 -5.58
N VAL A 337 -18.35 -5.59 -5.23
CA VAL A 337 -17.90 -6.58 -6.22
C VAL A 337 -19.05 -7.05 -7.12
N MET A 338 -20.26 -7.23 -6.57
CA MET A 338 -21.43 -7.64 -7.34
C MET A 338 -22.00 -6.52 -8.22
N ALA A 339 -22.12 -5.30 -7.69
CA ALA A 339 -22.74 -4.19 -8.41
C ALA A 339 -21.77 -3.44 -9.33
N PHE A 340 -20.47 -3.44 -9.01
CA PHE A 340 -19.45 -2.67 -9.72
C PHE A 340 -18.21 -3.53 -10.02
N PRO A 341 -18.24 -4.41 -11.04
CA PRO A 341 -17.14 -5.35 -11.35
C PRO A 341 -15.80 -4.66 -11.72
N ASN A 342 -15.86 -3.40 -12.15
CA ASN A 342 -14.69 -2.54 -12.42
C ASN A 342 -14.36 -1.58 -11.26
N GLY A 343 -15.04 -1.70 -10.12
CA GLY A 343 -14.96 -0.81 -8.96
C GLY A 343 -15.41 0.62 -9.26
N LEU A 344 -15.14 1.53 -8.32
CA LEU A 344 -15.47 2.95 -8.42
C LEU A 344 -14.84 3.63 -9.65
N ALA A 345 -13.63 3.22 -10.04
CA ALA A 345 -12.97 3.73 -11.23
C ALA A 345 -13.74 3.39 -12.53
N GLY A 346 -14.39 2.22 -12.59
CA GLY A 346 -15.24 1.83 -13.72
C GLY A 346 -16.48 2.72 -13.83
N VAL A 347 -17.16 2.97 -12.70
CA VAL A 347 -18.32 3.87 -12.65
C VAL A 347 -17.97 5.26 -13.14
N TYR A 348 -16.82 5.79 -12.69
CA TYR A 348 -16.34 7.09 -13.15
C TYR A 348 -16.09 7.09 -14.67
N ALA A 349 -15.41 6.08 -15.21
CA ALA A 349 -15.08 6.01 -16.63
C ALA A 349 -16.33 5.85 -17.53
N GLU A 350 -17.32 5.07 -17.10
CA GLU A 350 -18.50 4.73 -17.90
C GLU A 350 -19.61 5.79 -17.80
N HIS A 351 -19.81 6.38 -16.61
CA HIS A 351 -20.99 7.23 -16.36
C HIS A 351 -20.64 8.71 -16.15
N VAL A 352 -19.51 9.00 -15.50
CA VAL A 352 -19.16 10.37 -15.09
C VAL A 352 -18.31 11.06 -16.15
N ALA A 353 -17.23 10.43 -16.60
CA ALA A 353 -16.31 10.98 -17.59
C ALA A 353 -16.99 11.36 -18.92
N PRO A 354 -17.93 10.56 -19.49
CA PRO A 354 -18.60 10.93 -20.74
C PRO A 354 -19.57 12.10 -20.55
N ARG A 355 -20.22 12.22 -19.39
CA ARG A 355 -21.12 13.32 -19.06
C ARG A 355 -20.36 14.63 -18.86
N ILE A 356 -19.24 14.59 -18.14
CA ILE A 356 -18.34 15.74 -17.98
C ILE A 356 -17.76 16.15 -19.33
N ALA A 357 -17.33 15.20 -20.18
CA ALA A 357 -16.84 15.50 -21.51
C ALA A 357 -17.92 16.13 -22.41
N ARG A 358 -19.18 15.70 -22.31
CA ARG A 358 -20.32 16.32 -23.01
C ARG A 358 -20.60 17.74 -22.52
N LEU A 359 -20.49 17.98 -21.20
CA LEU A 359 -20.66 19.32 -20.61
C LEU A 359 -19.52 20.27 -21.01
N LEU A 360 -18.27 19.80 -21.01
CA LEU A 360 -17.11 20.57 -21.48
C LEU A 360 -17.16 20.86 -22.99
N ARG A 361 -17.72 19.93 -23.80
CA ARG A 361 -17.96 20.15 -25.24
C ARG A 361 -19.03 21.22 -25.52
N ARG A 362 -19.99 21.44 -24.61
CA ARG A 362 -20.97 22.53 -24.72
C ARG A 362 -20.37 23.91 -24.41
N GLY A 363 -19.16 23.99 -23.86
CA GLY A 363 -18.48 25.23 -23.46
C GLY A 363 -17.49 25.83 -24.47
N GLY A 364 -17.42 25.29 -25.70
CA GLY A 364 -16.61 25.85 -26.79
C GLY A 364 -15.25 25.19 -26.98
N VAL A 365 -15.11 24.48 -28.10
CA VAL A 365 -13.98 24.36 -29.04
C VAL A 365 -14.34 23.17 -29.94
N ASP A 366 -14.73 23.47 -31.19
CA ASP A 366 -14.93 22.46 -32.21
C ASP A 366 -13.60 21.75 -32.52
N LEU A 367 -13.62 20.42 -32.48
CA LEU A 367 -12.54 19.58 -33.01
C LEU A 367 -13.09 18.82 -34.22
N PRO A 368 -12.28 18.61 -35.28
CA PRO A 368 -12.75 17.99 -36.52
C PRO A 368 -13.31 16.59 -36.25
N THR A 369 -14.47 16.33 -36.83
CA THR A 369 -15.17 15.06 -36.79
C THR A 369 -14.28 13.95 -37.36
N THR A 370 -14.19 12.81 -36.65
CA THR A 370 -13.71 11.56 -37.25
C THR A 370 -14.68 11.13 -38.35
N PRO A 371 -14.20 10.60 -39.50
CA PRO A 371 -15.08 10.17 -40.58
C PRO A 371 -16.00 9.04 -40.13
N ASP A 372 -17.18 9.07 -40.73
CA ASP A 372 -18.34 8.23 -40.50
C ASP A 372 -18.00 6.73 -40.51
N LYS A 373 -18.63 5.97 -39.62
CA LYS A 373 -18.60 4.51 -39.68
C LYS A 373 -19.56 4.10 -40.78
N THR A 374 -19.04 3.66 -41.93
CA THR A 374 -19.84 2.91 -42.89
C THR A 374 -20.41 1.65 -42.21
N PRO A 375 -21.70 1.34 -42.36
CA PRO A 375 -22.26 0.07 -41.91
C PRO A 375 -21.64 -1.08 -42.70
N ALA A 376 -21.35 -2.18 -42.01
CA ALA A 376 -21.03 -3.45 -42.62
C ALA A 376 -22.28 -4.01 -43.32
N GLU A 377 -22.15 -4.31 -44.61
CA GLU A 377 -22.92 -5.36 -45.29
C GLU A 377 -22.14 -6.68 -45.18
#